data_AF-A0A382L7G0-F1
#
_entry.id   AF-A0A382L7G0-F1
#
_cell.length_a   1.000
_cell.length_b   1.000
_cell.length_c   1.000
_cell.angle_alpha   90.00
_cell.angle_beta   90.00
_cell.angle_gamma   90.00
#
_symmetry.space_group_name_H-M   'P 1'
#
loop_
_entity.id
_entity.type
_entity.pdbx_description
1 polymer ?
#
loop_
_entity_poly.entity_id
_entity_poly.type
_entity_poly.pdbx_seq_one_letter_code
_entity_poly.pdbx_strand_id
1 'polypeptide(L)' 'MNDTPVIAQRSPIAVEVETGKTYFWCQCGLSSKQPFCDGSHKSTAFT' A
#
# COMPACT_ATOMS: atom_id res chain seq x y z
N MET A 1 -11.30 -12.02 10.33
CA MET A 1 -10.21 -11.10 9.97
C MET A 1 -10.87 -9.77 9.66
N ASN A 2 -10.24 -8.65 10.01
CA ASN A 2 -10.81 -7.35 9.67
C ASN A 2 -10.46 -7.09 8.20
N ASP A 3 -11.45 -7.28 7.33
CA ASP A 3 -11.28 -7.20 5.87
C ASP A 3 -11.47 -5.77 5.32
N THR A 4 -11.37 -4.76 6.20
CA THR A 4 -11.47 -3.35 5.85
C THR A 4 -10.07 -2.73 5.77
N PRO A 5 -9.68 -2.09 4.65
CA PRO A 5 -8.41 -1.38 4.55
C PRO A 5 -8.32 -0.24 5.57
N VAL A 6 -7.12 0.02 6.07
CA VAL A 6 -6.85 1.17 6.95
C VAL A 6 -6.59 2.42 6.11
N ILE A 7 -7.15 3.56 6.51
CA ILE A 7 -6.85 4.84 5.87
C ILE A 7 -5.43 5.26 6.27
N ALA A 8 -4.47 5.15 5.34
CA ALA A 8 -3.09 5.56 5.59
C ALA A 8 -2.95 7.09 5.74
N GLN A 9 -3.63 7.86 4.89
CA GLN A 9 -3.77 9.32 5.00
C GLN A 9 -4.95 9.81 4.15
N ARG A 10 -5.41 11.05 4.39
CA ARG A 10 -6.55 11.66 3.67
C ARG A 10 -6.14 12.56 2.49
N SER A 11 -4.94 12.34 1.96
CA SER A 11 -4.37 13.08 0.84
C SER A 11 -3.58 12.13 -0.08
N PRO A 12 -3.41 12.42 -1.38
CA PRO A 12 -2.57 11.60 -2.25
C PRO A 12 -1.08 11.74 -1.90
N ILE A 13 -0.29 10.72 -2.29
CA ILE A 13 1.18 10.79 -2.30
C ILE A 13 1.61 10.83 -3.76
N ALA A 14 2.13 11.98 -4.20
CA ALA A 14 2.69 12.11 -5.53
C ALA A 14 4.04 11.37 -5.58
N VAL A 15 4.22 10.52 -6.58
CA VAL A 15 5.47 9.78 -6.80
C VAL A 15 5.83 9.86 -8.28
N GLU A 16 7.06 10.25 -8.57
CA GLU A 16 7.63 10.12 -9.91
C GLU A 16 7.91 8.64 -10.19
N VAL A 17 7.30 8.10 -11.24
CA VAL A 17 7.45 6.69 -11.63
C VAL A 17 8.31 6.56 -12.88
N GLU A 18 9.06 5.46 -12.94
CA GLU A 18 9.95 5.13 -14.04
C GLU A 18 9.26 4.17 -15.03
N THR A 19 9.43 4.43 -16.33
CA THR A 19 8.88 3.55 -17.38
C THR A 19 9.51 2.16 -17.28
N GLY A 20 8.66 1.12 -17.32
CA GLY A 20 9.09 -0.28 -17.29
C GLY A 20 9.42 -0.83 -15.90
N LYS A 21 9.34 -0.01 -14.84
CA LYS A 21 9.55 -0.45 -13.46
C LYS A 21 8.24 -0.94 -12.84
N THR A 22 8.30 -2.13 -12.23
CA THR A 22 7.18 -2.67 -11.47
C THR A 22 7.15 -2.07 -10.08
N TYR A 23 5.98 -1.59 -9.67
CA TYR A 23 5.71 -1.09 -8.33
C TYR A 23 4.65 -1.95 -7.66
N PHE A 24 4.83 -2.22 -6.37
CA PHE A 24 3.87 -2.97 -5.56
C PHE A 24 3.05 -1.98 -4.76
N TRP A 25 1.76 -1.85 -5.07
CA TRP A 25 0.88 -0.88 -4.40
C TRP A 25 0.34 -1.43 -3.07
N CYS A 26 0.21 -0.58 -2.05
CA CYS A 26 -0.36 -0.99 -0.77
C CYS A 26 -1.89 -0.97 -0.81
N GLN A 27 -2.52 -2.14 -0.76
CA GLN A 27 -3.99 -2.26 -0.70
C GLN A 27 -4.55 -2.26 0.74
N CYS A 28 -3.81 -2.81 1.71
CA CYS A 28 -4.30 -2.96 3.09
C CYS A 28 -4.27 -1.66 3.92
N GLY A 29 -3.48 -0.68 3.51
CA GLY A 29 -3.28 0.57 4.25
C GLY A 29 -2.31 0.49 5.44
N LEU A 30 -1.72 -0.68 5.71
CA LEU A 30 -0.84 -0.89 6.87
C LEU A 30 0.65 -0.64 6.59
N SER A 31 1.03 -0.41 5.33
CA SER A 31 2.44 -0.20 4.97
C SER A 31 3.00 1.05 5.63
N SER A 32 4.23 0.94 6.14
CA SER A 32 5.04 2.08 6.59
C SER A 32 5.80 2.77 5.44
N LYS A 33 5.70 2.24 4.21
CA LYS A 33 6.36 2.75 2.99
C LYS A 33 5.34 3.20 1.93
N GLN A 34 4.24 3.82 2.36
CA GLN A 34 3.20 4.31 1.46
C GLN A 34 3.78 5.17 0.31
N PRO A 35 3.25 5.06 -0.92
CA PRO A 35 2.07 4.30 -1.32
C PRO A 35 2.35 2.82 -1.65
N PHE A 36 3.56 2.34 -1.39
CA PHE A 36 4.01 1.01 -1.82
C PHE A 36 3.90 -0.03 -0.71
N CYS A 37 3.77 -1.29 -1.12
CA CYS A 37 3.70 -2.45 -0.25
C CYS A 37 5.06 -2.73 0.41
N ASP A 38 5.04 -3.02 1.71
CA ASP A 38 6.21 -3.43 2.48
C ASP A 38 6.06 -4.81 3.13
N GLY A 39 4.98 -5.53 2.82
CA GLY A 39 4.66 -6.85 3.38
C GLY A 39 3.78 -6.82 4.64
N SER A 40 3.36 -5.64 5.12
CA SER A 40 2.46 -5.53 6.29
C SER A 40 1.08 -6.17 6.07
N HIS A 41 0.71 -6.51 4.84
CA HIS A 41 -0.57 -7.18 4.53
C HIS A 41 -0.64 -8.64 5.02
N LYS A 42 0.47 -9.28 5.41
CA LYS A 42 0.53 -10.71 5.74
C LYS A 42 -0.41 -11.17 6.87
N SER A 43 -0.86 -10.25 7.74
CA SER A 43 -1.82 -10.52 8.80
C SER A 43 -3.29 -10.22 8.39
N THR A 44 -3.53 -9.94 7.11
CA THR A 44 -4.82 -9.53 6.54
C THR A 44 -5.22 -10.40 5.35
N ALA A 45 -6.39 -10.16 4.77
CA ALA A 45 -6.86 -10.81 3.54
C ALA A 45 -6.32 -10.16 2.24
N PHE A 46 -5.51 -9.10 2.34
CA PHE A 46 -4.99 -8.36 1.18
C PHE A 46 -3.67 -8.93 0.66
N THR A 47 -3.37 -8.68 -0.62
CA THR A 47 -2.12 -9.04 -1.30
C THR A 47 -1.30 -7.82 -1.72
#